data_AF-A0A199NY99-F1
#
_entry.id   AF-A0A199NY99-F1
#
_cell.length_a   1.000
_cell.length_b   1.000
_cell.length_c   1.000
_cell.angle_alpha   90.00
_cell.angle_beta   90.00
_cell.angle_gamma   90.00
#
_symmetry.space_group_name_H-M   'P 1'
#
loop_
_entity.id
_entity.type
_entity.pdbx_description
1 polymer ?
#
loop_
_entity_poly.entity_id
_entity_poly.type
_entity_poly.pdbx_seq_one_letter_code
_entity_poly.pdbx_strand_id
1 'polypeptide(L)'
;MSKQSKAKRDKRKKQQPKRGFARLGREQPIANHAVLQDDSGRVLAAIGLQGSEWLLSVGGQTMGNADNPVPMLAMLKHLANVQEQEGNTITLDYSTQLQQMIDDLAADEGQTAAEYLDALVAEFAEGDDAAAEEEEGVATAGDAAVDADAIAADTAASDASAPASDTEADADSKHKPA
;
A
#
# COMPACT_ATOMS: atom_id res chain seq x y z
N MET A 1 -36.29 39.21 33.89
CA MET A 1 -35.73 38.67 32.63
C MET A 1 -36.85 38.44 31.62
N SER A 2 -36.72 38.92 30.38
CA SER A 2 -37.80 38.88 29.37
C SER A 2 -37.90 37.54 28.64
N LYS A 3 -39.13 37.01 28.52
CA LYS A 3 -39.48 35.74 27.84
C LYS A 3 -39.13 35.74 26.34
N GLN A 4 -39.22 36.90 25.70
CA GLN A 4 -38.94 37.06 24.26
C GLN A 4 -37.45 36.85 23.92
N SER A 5 -36.56 37.11 24.88
CA SER A 5 -35.11 36.94 24.69
C SER A 5 -34.69 35.47 24.66
N LYS A 6 -35.37 34.58 25.41
CA LYS A 6 -35.13 33.13 25.34
C LYS A 6 -35.58 32.53 24.01
N ALA A 7 -36.78 32.91 23.54
CA ALA A 7 -37.31 32.41 22.27
C ALA A 7 -36.40 32.74 21.07
N LYS A 8 -35.86 33.96 21.01
CA LYS A 8 -34.93 34.38 19.94
C LYS A 8 -33.59 33.63 20.00
N ARG A 9 -33.07 33.38 21.21
CA ARG A 9 -31.83 32.63 21.42
C ARG A 9 -31.97 31.16 21.03
N ASP A 10 -33.09 30.51 21.39
CA ASP A 10 -33.33 29.10 21.07
C ASP A 10 -33.55 28.89 19.57
N LYS A 11 -34.29 29.80 18.91
CA LYS A 11 -34.43 29.78 17.44
C LYS A 11 -33.08 29.89 16.75
N ARG A 12 -32.19 30.77 17.23
CA ARG A 12 -30.82 30.90 16.70
C ARG A 12 -29.99 29.64 16.95
N LYS A 13 -30.07 29.04 18.13
CA LYS A 13 -29.33 27.80 18.46
C LYS A 13 -29.81 26.60 17.65
N LYS A 14 -31.09 26.57 17.26
CA LYS A 14 -31.68 25.50 16.43
C LYS A 14 -31.45 25.71 14.91
N GLN A 15 -31.32 26.96 14.47
CA GLN A 15 -31.04 27.30 13.07
C GLN A 15 -29.54 27.31 12.73
N GLN A 16 -28.66 27.36 13.73
CA GLN A 16 -27.23 27.23 13.47
C GLN A 16 -26.93 25.79 12.98
N PRO A 17 -26.31 25.63 11.80
CA PRO A 17 -25.92 24.32 11.31
C PRO A 17 -24.96 23.72 12.33
N LYS A 18 -25.27 22.49 12.74
CA LYS A 18 -24.49 21.77 13.75
C LYS A 18 -23.14 21.42 13.10
N ARG A 19 -22.13 22.25 13.35
CA ARG A 19 -20.76 22.02 12.88
C ARG A 19 -20.37 20.61 13.34
N GLY A 20 -20.06 19.73 12.39
CA GLY A 20 -19.58 18.39 12.71
C GLY A 20 -18.33 18.53 13.56
N PHE A 21 -18.36 17.97 14.77
CA PHE A 21 -17.16 17.87 15.60
C PHE A 21 -16.26 16.84 14.95
N ALA A 22 -15.01 17.21 14.64
CA ALA A 22 -13.98 16.25 14.28
C ALA A 22 -13.88 15.26 15.45
N ARG A 23 -14.23 14.00 15.19
CA ARG A 23 -14.14 12.96 16.21
C ARG A 23 -12.66 12.63 16.37
N LEU A 24 -12.07 12.91 17.53
CA LEU A 24 -10.76 12.37 17.88
C LEU A 24 -10.83 10.84 17.71
N GLY A 25 -10.01 10.28 16.82
CA GLY A 25 -9.97 8.84 16.51
C GLY A 25 -10.61 8.42 15.19
N ARG A 26 -11.07 9.34 14.32
CA ARG A 26 -11.28 9.00 12.91
C ARG A 26 -9.93 9.08 12.20
N GLU A 27 -9.51 8.00 11.53
CA GLU A 27 -8.37 8.06 10.61
C GLU A 27 -8.59 9.20 9.62
N GLN A 28 -7.59 10.08 9.52
CA GLN A 28 -7.68 11.19 8.59
C GLN A 28 -7.84 10.64 7.17
N PRO A 29 -8.69 11.23 6.34
CA PRO A 29 -8.82 10.78 4.96
C PRO A 29 -7.48 10.94 4.26
N ILE A 30 -7.10 9.93 3.48
CA ILE A 30 -5.90 9.96 2.64
C ILE A 30 -6.19 10.88 1.45
N ALA A 31 -5.39 11.93 1.30
CA ALA A 31 -5.44 12.81 0.14
C ALA A 31 -4.39 12.37 -0.89
N ASN A 32 -4.79 12.03 -2.11
CA ASN A 32 -3.86 11.61 -3.16
C ASN A 32 -3.16 12.83 -3.77
N HIS A 33 -1.84 12.77 -3.87
CA HIS A 33 -0.97 13.85 -4.29
C HIS A 33 -0.08 13.51 -5.49
N ALA A 34 0.16 12.22 -5.74
CA ALA A 34 0.66 11.74 -7.02
C ALA A 34 -0.11 10.48 -7.41
N VAL A 35 -0.44 10.31 -8.69
CA VAL A 35 -1.17 9.14 -9.18
C VAL A 35 -0.57 8.70 -10.51
N LEU A 36 -0.14 7.43 -10.55
CA LEU A 36 0.27 6.72 -11.75
C LEU A 36 -0.90 5.89 -12.27
N GLN A 37 -1.25 6.08 -13.52
CA GLN A 37 -2.38 5.39 -14.17
C GLN A 37 -1.93 4.72 -15.46
N ASP A 38 -2.56 3.61 -15.81
CA ASP A 38 -2.44 2.98 -17.13
C ASP A 38 -3.33 3.67 -18.18
N ASP A 39 -3.23 3.21 -19.43
CA ASP A 39 -4.03 3.67 -20.56
C ASP A 39 -5.56 3.57 -20.34
N SER A 40 -5.98 2.59 -19.53
CA SER A 40 -7.36 2.34 -19.16
C SER A 40 -7.85 3.22 -18.00
N GLY A 41 -6.96 4.05 -17.44
CA GLY A 41 -7.25 4.92 -16.29
C GLY A 41 -7.29 4.16 -14.95
N ARG A 42 -6.75 2.95 -14.89
CA ARG A 42 -6.59 2.22 -13.64
C ARG A 42 -5.36 2.74 -12.92
N VAL A 43 -5.52 3.00 -11.62
CA VAL A 43 -4.42 3.45 -10.76
C VAL A 43 -3.48 2.28 -10.49
N LEU A 44 -2.24 2.41 -10.97
CA LEU A 44 -1.17 1.45 -10.71
C LEU A 44 -0.49 1.75 -9.38
N ALA A 45 -0.18 3.03 -9.13
CA ALA A 45 0.42 3.49 -7.89
C ALA A 45 -0.06 4.89 -7.53
N ALA A 46 -0.08 5.23 -6.25
CA ALA A 46 -0.42 6.56 -5.78
C ALA A 46 0.34 6.91 -4.50
N ILE A 47 0.73 8.17 -4.39
CA ILE A 47 1.26 8.76 -3.16
C ILE A 47 0.16 9.59 -2.52
N GLY A 48 -0.17 9.25 -1.27
CA GLY A 48 -1.17 9.94 -0.47
C GLY A 48 -0.56 10.58 0.77
N LEU A 49 -1.22 11.62 1.30
CA LEU A 49 -0.90 12.24 2.57
C LEU A 49 -2.00 11.87 3.58
N GLN A 50 -1.62 11.24 4.69
CA GLN A 50 -2.51 10.92 5.81
C GLN A 50 -2.04 11.65 7.06
N GLY A 51 -2.75 12.71 7.43
CA GLY A 51 -2.35 13.56 8.55
C GLY A 51 -1.06 14.32 8.23
N SER A 52 0.09 13.77 8.61
CA SER A 52 1.43 14.31 8.35
C SER A 52 2.37 13.31 7.70
N GLU A 53 1.96 12.05 7.52
CA GLU A 53 2.78 11.01 6.91
C GLU A 53 2.40 10.84 5.45
N TRP A 54 3.40 10.66 4.61
CA TRP A 54 3.22 10.28 3.21
C TRP A 54 3.13 8.77 3.10
N LEU A 55 2.25 8.28 2.24
CA LEU A 55 1.99 6.87 2.02
C LEU A 55 2.15 6.59 0.54
N LEU A 56 2.91 5.55 0.22
CA LEU A 56 2.98 4.96 -1.11
C LEU A 56 2.04 3.77 -1.16
N SER A 57 1.13 3.78 -2.13
CA SER A 57 0.23 2.66 -2.41
C SER A 57 0.43 2.17 -3.84
N VAL A 58 0.47 0.85 -4.02
CA VAL A 58 0.59 0.18 -5.33
C VAL A 58 -0.56 -0.81 -5.45
N GLY A 59 -1.34 -0.74 -6.53
CA GLY A 59 -2.52 -1.59 -6.73
C GLY A 59 -3.59 -1.45 -5.65
N GLY A 60 -3.65 -0.31 -4.96
CA GLY A 60 -4.56 -0.08 -3.82
C GLY A 60 -4.07 -0.61 -2.47
N GLN A 61 -2.88 -1.20 -2.41
CA GLN A 61 -2.25 -1.62 -1.15
C GLN A 61 -1.14 -0.66 -0.75
N THR A 62 -1.13 -0.20 0.50
CA THR A 62 -0.03 0.61 1.04
C THR A 62 1.24 -0.24 1.14
N MET A 63 2.30 0.20 0.46
CA MET A 63 3.60 -0.46 0.43
C MET A 63 4.61 0.18 1.38
N GLY A 64 4.44 1.47 1.71
CA GLY A 64 5.30 2.15 2.66
C GLY A 64 4.76 3.49 3.11
N ASN A 65 5.30 3.99 4.21
CA ASN A 65 5.08 5.34 4.72
C ASN A 65 6.42 6.04 4.97
N ALA A 66 6.45 7.37 4.85
CA ALA A 66 7.63 8.18 5.05
C ALA A 66 7.26 9.63 5.40
N ASP A 67 8.20 10.35 5.99
CA ASP A 67 8.07 11.79 6.25
C ASP A 67 8.31 12.65 5.00
N ASN A 68 9.11 12.14 4.05
CA ASN A 68 9.45 12.83 2.81
C ASN A 68 8.86 12.09 1.59
N PRO A 69 8.06 12.76 0.74
CA PRO A 69 7.47 12.13 -0.45
C PRO A 69 8.44 12.00 -1.62
N VAL A 70 9.57 12.72 -1.61
CA VAL A 70 10.49 12.78 -2.77
C VAL A 70 11.05 11.40 -3.13
N PRO A 71 11.57 10.57 -2.19
CA PRO A 71 12.05 9.24 -2.54
C PRO A 71 10.94 8.33 -3.09
N MET A 72 9.72 8.43 -2.56
CA MET A 72 8.57 7.69 -3.08
C MET A 72 8.23 8.11 -4.51
N LEU A 73 8.35 9.40 -4.81
CA LEU A 73 8.11 9.94 -6.13
C LEU A 73 9.15 9.46 -7.14
N ALA A 74 10.42 9.44 -6.73
CA ALA A 74 11.50 8.90 -7.54
C ALA A 74 11.25 7.41 -7.87
N MET A 75 10.86 6.61 -6.87
CA MET A 75 10.47 5.22 -7.10
C MET A 75 9.27 5.09 -8.06
N LEU A 76 8.27 5.98 -7.94
CA LEU A 76 7.09 5.97 -8.80
C LEU A 76 7.41 6.41 -10.24
N LYS A 77 8.34 7.37 -10.42
CA LYS A 77 8.86 7.77 -11.73
C LYS A 77 9.77 6.69 -12.35
N HIS A 78 10.55 5.99 -11.54
CA HIS A 78 11.32 4.84 -12.00
C HIS A 78 10.38 3.73 -12.52
N LEU A 79 9.38 3.35 -11.72
CA LEU A 79 8.34 2.41 -12.13
C LEU A 79 7.65 2.86 -13.43
N ALA A 80 7.37 4.16 -13.56
CA ALA A 80 6.79 4.71 -14.77
C ALA A 80 7.68 4.46 -16.00
N ASN A 81 8.97 4.77 -15.90
CA ASN A 81 9.93 4.56 -16.98
C ASN A 81 10.06 3.08 -17.38
N VAL A 82 10.00 2.15 -16.42
CA VAL A 82 10.03 0.70 -16.69
C VAL A 82 8.78 0.28 -17.48
N GLN A 83 7.59 0.73 -17.06
CA GLN A 83 6.34 0.41 -17.75
C GLN A 83 6.32 0.94 -19.19
N GLU A 84 6.86 2.15 -19.43
CA GLU A 84 6.98 2.71 -20.79
C GLU A 84 7.94 1.91 -21.67
N GLN A 85 9.04 1.40 -21.11
CA GLN A 85 9.98 0.54 -21.83
C GLN A 85 9.35 -0.80 -22.23
N GLU A 86 8.45 -1.35 -21.39
CA GLU A 86 7.64 -2.53 -21.72
C GLU A 86 6.55 -2.25 -22.77
N GLY A 87 6.38 -0.99 -23.18
CA GLY A 87 5.39 -0.56 -24.18
C GLY A 87 4.02 -0.24 -23.60
N ASN A 88 3.89 -0.15 -22.27
CA ASN A 88 2.66 0.29 -21.62
C ASN A 88 2.57 1.82 -21.65
N THR A 89 1.44 2.36 -22.11
CA THR A 89 1.18 3.79 -21.98
C THR A 89 0.71 4.10 -20.58
N ILE A 90 1.41 5.01 -19.92
CA ILE A 90 1.11 5.41 -18.55
C ILE A 90 1.04 6.93 -18.44
N THR A 91 0.36 7.41 -17.41
CA THR A 91 0.27 8.84 -17.10
C THR A 91 0.55 9.06 -15.63
N LEU A 92 1.39 10.05 -15.34
CA LEU A 92 1.76 10.42 -13.99
C LEU A 92 1.32 11.86 -13.69
N ASP A 93 0.36 12.00 -12.78
CA ASP A 93 -0.17 13.28 -12.32
C ASP A 93 0.38 13.65 -10.96
N TYR A 94 0.70 14.93 -10.78
CA TYR A 94 1.19 15.50 -9.52
C TYR A 94 0.29 16.63 -9.02
N SER A 95 0.13 16.72 -7.71
CA SER A 95 -0.54 17.84 -7.06
C SER A 95 0.41 19.05 -6.90
N THR A 96 -0.17 20.24 -6.86
CA THR A 96 0.58 21.50 -6.68
C THR A 96 1.31 21.56 -5.34
N GLN A 97 0.74 20.98 -4.28
CA GLN A 97 1.38 20.92 -2.96
C GLN A 97 2.65 20.08 -3.00
N LEU A 98 2.60 18.92 -3.66
CA LEU A 98 3.75 18.05 -3.80
C LEU A 98 4.84 18.72 -4.65
N GLN A 99 4.45 19.37 -5.75
CA GLN A 99 5.38 20.13 -6.60
C GLN A 99 6.12 21.22 -5.82
N GLN A 100 5.41 22.03 -5.02
CA GLN A 100 6.02 23.07 -4.20
C GLN A 100 7.04 22.51 -3.20
N MET A 101 6.73 21.38 -2.55
CA MET A 101 7.67 20.75 -1.62
C MET A 101 8.94 20.26 -2.33
N ILE A 102 8.81 19.73 -3.54
CA ILE A 102 9.96 19.30 -4.35
C ILE A 102 10.79 20.51 -4.77
N ASP A 103 10.14 21.59 -5.21
CA ASP A 103 10.82 22.83 -5.60
C ASP A 103 11.61 23.40 -4.41
N ASP A 104 11.03 23.41 -3.21
CA ASP A 104 11.69 23.88 -1.99
C ASP A 104 12.92 23.00 -1.65
N LEU A 105 12.76 21.67 -1.67
CA LEU A 105 13.85 20.73 -1.39
C LEU A 105 14.98 20.80 -2.43
N ALA A 106 14.62 20.89 -3.70
CA ALA A 106 15.60 21.02 -4.77
C ALA A 106 16.36 22.36 -4.67
N ALA A 107 15.66 23.44 -4.31
CA ALA A 107 16.29 24.73 -4.06
C ALA A 107 17.27 24.70 -2.88
N ASP A 108 16.97 23.94 -1.82
CA ASP A 108 17.89 23.72 -0.69
C ASP A 108 19.18 22.99 -1.14
N GLU A 109 19.07 22.07 -2.11
CA GLU A 109 20.20 21.38 -2.74
C GLU A 109 20.86 22.19 -3.87
N GLY A 110 20.32 23.35 -4.24
CA GLY A 110 20.81 24.19 -5.33
C GLY A 110 20.56 23.63 -6.73
N GLN A 111 19.62 22.71 -6.87
CA GLN A 111 19.23 22.06 -8.12
C GLN A 111 17.82 22.48 -8.55
N THR A 112 17.45 22.19 -9.80
CA THR A 112 16.04 22.25 -10.20
C THR A 112 15.29 21.01 -9.76
N ALA A 113 13.97 21.10 -9.55
CA ALA A 113 13.14 19.96 -9.17
C ALA A 113 13.26 18.76 -10.13
N ALA A 114 13.41 19.04 -11.43
CA ALA A 114 13.61 17.99 -12.44
C ALA A 114 14.96 17.28 -12.27
N GLU A 115 16.06 18.04 -12.14
CA GLU A 115 17.41 17.49 -11.96
C GLU A 115 17.52 16.68 -10.66
N TYR A 116 16.93 17.19 -9.57
CA TYR A 116 16.93 16.52 -8.28
C TYR A 116 16.19 15.17 -8.34
N LEU A 117 15.01 15.15 -8.97
CA LEU A 117 14.26 13.91 -9.16
C LEU A 117 14.97 12.95 -10.11
N ASP A 118 15.59 13.45 -11.19
CA ASP A 118 16.31 12.61 -12.14
C ASP A 118 17.54 11.96 -11.50
N ALA A 119 18.28 12.67 -10.63
CA ALA A 119 19.38 12.12 -9.87
C ALA A 119 18.93 11.00 -8.92
N LEU A 120 17.81 11.19 -8.21
CA LEU A 120 17.23 10.17 -7.34
C LEU A 120 16.72 8.96 -8.12
N VAL A 121 16.07 9.18 -9.27
CA VAL A 121 15.61 8.08 -10.14
C VAL A 121 16.78 7.27 -10.66
N ALA A 122 17.91 7.91 -10.98
CA ALA A 122 19.13 7.23 -11.41
C ALA A 122 19.71 6.35 -10.29
N GLU A 123 19.72 6.84 -9.04
CA GLU A 123 20.16 6.05 -7.88
C GLU A 123 19.29 4.79 -7.70
N PHE A 124 17.96 4.91 -7.88
CA PHE A 124 17.07 3.74 -7.82
C PHE A 124 17.28 2.76 -8.98
N ALA A 125 17.55 3.26 -10.19
CA ALA A 125 17.83 2.40 -11.34
C ALA A 125 19.11 1.58 -11.12
N GLU A 126 20.19 2.24 -10.67
CA GLU A 126 21.47 1.57 -10.42
C GLU A 126 21.40 0.56 -9.26
N GLY A 127 20.53 0.80 -8.28
CA GLY A 127 20.24 -0.16 -7.21
C GLY A 127 19.46 -1.40 -7.64
N ASP A 128 18.57 -1.29 -8.64
CA ASP A 128 17.78 -2.40 -9.18
C ASP A 128 18.61 -3.26 -10.15
N ASP A 129 19.42 -2.63 -11.01
CA ASP A 129 20.39 -3.31 -11.88
C ASP A 129 21.43 -4.12 -11.06
N ALA A 130 21.88 -3.57 -9.92
CA ALA A 130 22.78 -4.29 -9.02
C ALA A 130 22.13 -5.50 -8.33
N ALA A 131 20.81 -5.49 -8.12
CA ALA A 131 20.06 -6.62 -7.59
C ALA A 131 19.77 -7.69 -8.66
N ALA A 132 19.61 -7.30 -9.93
CA ALA A 132 19.43 -8.20 -11.06
C ALA A 132 20.72 -8.97 -11.43
N GLU A 133 21.91 -8.39 -11.19
CA GLU A 133 23.20 -9.05 -11.39
C GLU A 133 23.52 -10.15 -10.34
N GLU A 134 22.75 -10.28 -9.25
CA GLU A 134 22.91 -11.38 -8.28
C GLU A 134 22.08 -12.65 -8.63
N GLU A 135 21.19 -12.60 -9.63
CA GLU A 135 20.33 -13.73 -10.06
C GLU A 135 20.69 -14.29 -11.47
N GLU A 136 21.91 -14.07 -11.97
CA GLU A 136 22.45 -14.75 -13.18
C GLU A 136 23.74 -15.54 -12.84
N GLY A 137 23.73 -16.19 -11.68
CA GLY A 137 24.90 -16.84 -11.08
C GLY A 137 24.69 -18.25 -10.52
N VAL A 138 23.70 -19.02 -10.97
CA VAL A 138 23.65 -20.47 -10.66
C VAL A 138 23.40 -21.31 -11.89
N ALA A 139 24.40 -21.30 -12.78
CA ALA A 139 24.53 -22.30 -13.83
C ALA A 139 24.66 -23.70 -13.18
N THR A 140 23.75 -24.57 -13.60
CA THR A 140 23.71 -26.01 -13.38
C THR A 140 25.08 -26.68 -13.52
N ALA A 141 25.52 -27.37 -12.47
CA ALA A 141 26.46 -28.48 -12.59
C ALA A 141 25.95 -29.63 -11.72
N GLY A 142 25.19 -30.53 -12.35
CA GLY A 142 25.11 -31.88 -11.84
C GLY A 142 26.44 -32.57 -12.09
N ASP A 143 26.99 -33.23 -11.07
CA ASP A 143 27.41 -34.62 -11.21
C ASP A 143 27.54 -35.27 -9.83
N ALA A 144 27.16 -36.54 -9.81
CA ALA A 144 27.02 -37.40 -8.65
C ALA A 144 28.38 -37.91 -8.14
N ALA A 145 28.43 -38.31 -6.86
CA ALA A 145 28.61 -39.73 -6.47
C ALA A 145 29.23 -39.88 -5.05
N VAL A 146 28.51 -40.69 -4.24
CA VAL A 146 28.94 -41.67 -3.21
C VAL A 146 29.81 -41.18 -2.03
N ASP A 147 29.62 -41.60 -0.77
CA ASP A 147 29.49 -42.98 -0.30
C ASP A 147 28.82 -43.09 1.09
N ALA A 148 28.50 -44.32 1.46
CA ALA A 148 27.63 -44.77 2.54
C ALA A 148 28.25 -44.64 3.95
N ASP A 149 27.39 -44.50 4.98
CA ASP A 149 27.42 -45.48 6.06
C ASP A 149 26.06 -45.57 6.78
N ALA A 150 25.75 -46.79 7.20
CA ALA A 150 24.47 -47.25 7.70
C ALA A 150 24.26 -46.92 9.18
N ILE A 151 23.02 -46.64 9.59
CA ILE A 151 22.51 -47.11 10.89
C ILE A 151 21.10 -47.65 10.71
N ALA A 152 20.95 -48.88 11.17
CA ALA A 152 19.84 -49.78 10.95
C ALA A 152 18.56 -49.42 11.74
N ALA A 153 17.47 -49.88 11.15
CA ALA A 153 16.13 -50.14 11.65
C ALA A 153 15.94 -50.29 13.16
N ASP A 154 14.83 -49.72 13.65
CA ASP A 154 13.87 -50.53 14.39
C ASP A 154 12.45 -50.27 13.87
N THR A 155 11.73 -51.38 13.75
CA THR A 155 10.43 -51.57 13.10
C THR A 155 9.43 -52.04 14.14
N ALA A 156 8.29 -51.36 14.26
CA ALA A 156 7.03 -51.96 14.71
C ALA A 156 5.89 -51.03 14.26
N ALA A 157 5.28 -51.22 13.08
CA ALA A 157 4.27 -52.23 12.77
C ALA A 157 3.12 -52.27 13.80
N SER A 158 1.97 -51.70 13.43
CA SER A 158 0.66 -52.37 13.34
C SER A 158 -0.39 -51.32 12.95
N ASP A 159 -0.92 -51.37 11.73
CA ASP A 159 -2.12 -52.14 11.34
C ASP A 159 -3.40 -51.35 11.70
N ALA A 160 -3.91 -50.56 10.74
CA ALA A 160 -4.99 -50.95 9.81
C ALA A 160 -6.39 -50.98 10.45
N SER A 161 -7.24 -50.00 10.12
CA SER A 161 -8.59 -50.23 9.59
C SER A 161 -9.35 -48.92 9.39
N ALA A 162 -9.53 -48.59 8.12
CA ALA A 162 -10.77 -48.29 7.38
C ALA A 162 -12.05 -47.78 8.11
N PRO A 163 -12.94 -47.10 7.35
CA PRO A 163 -13.84 -46.04 7.81
C PRO A 163 -15.25 -46.51 8.19
N ALA A 164 -15.97 -45.72 8.99
CA ALA A 164 -17.43 -45.72 9.02
C ALA A 164 -17.99 -44.41 9.60
N SER A 165 -19.06 -43.98 8.94
CA SER A 165 -19.93 -42.81 9.09
C SER A 165 -20.82 -42.88 10.34
N ASP A 166 -21.23 -41.70 10.85
CA ASP A 166 -22.58 -41.39 11.38
C ASP A 166 -22.61 -39.86 11.63
N THR A 167 -23.28 -39.04 10.81
CA THR A 167 -24.71 -38.68 10.85
C THR A 167 -25.30 -38.55 12.26
N GLU A 168 -25.32 -37.33 12.81
CA GLU A 168 -26.48 -36.94 13.60
C GLU A 168 -26.74 -35.43 13.48
N ALA A 169 -27.91 -35.15 12.91
CA ALA A 169 -28.56 -33.86 12.94
C ALA A 169 -29.18 -33.66 14.32
N ASP A 170 -29.09 -32.46 14.89
CA ASP A 170 -30.08 -32.02 15.86
C ASP A 170 -30.53 -30.59 15.57
N ALA A 171 -31.84 -30.47 15.47
CA ALA A 171 -32.59 -29.27 15.15
C ALA A 171 -33.22 -28.74 16.44
N ASP A 172 -33.03 -27.46 16.76
CA ASP A 172 -33.98 -26.77 17.65
C ASP A 172 -34.44 -25.46 17.01
N SER A 173 -35.46 -25.60 16.17
CA SER A 173 -36.38 -24.53 15.82
C SER A 173 -37.37 -24.34 16.97
N LYS A 174 -37.13 -23.36 17.86
CA LYS A 174 -38.17 -22.90 18.79
C LYS A 174 -39.05 -21.85 18.11
N HIS A 175 -40.03 -22.35 17.36
CA HIS A 175 -41.25 -21.62 17.03
C HIS A 175 -42.08 -21.43 18.31
N LYS A 176 -42.57 -20.22 18.59
CA LYS A 176 -43.70 -20.02 19.51
C LYS A 176 -44.80 -19.22 18.80
N PRO A 177 -46.03 -19.74 18.71
CA PRO A 177 -47.15 -19.09 18.05
C PRO A 177 -48.08 -18.32 19.00
N ALA A 178 -48.90 -17.49 18.35
CA ALA A 178 -50.15 -16.81 18.74
C ALA A 178 -50.07 -15.66 19.76
#